data_AF-A0A9J7K3J1-F1
#
_entry.id   AF-A0A9J7K3J1-F1
#
_cell.length_a   1.000
_cell.length_b   1.000
_cell.length_c   1.000
_cell.angle_alpha   90.00
_cell.angle_beta   90.00
_cell.angle_gamma   90.00
#
_symmetry.space_group_name_H-M   'P 1'
#
loop_
_entity.id
_entity.type
_entity.pdbx_description
1 polymer ?
#
loop_
_entity_poly.entity_id
_entity_poly.type
_entity_poly.pdbx_seq_one_letter_code
_entity_poly.pdbx_strand_id
1 'polypeptide(L)'
;MAKILLLALAVGLAHSLNELEGDWVNIAIAADNVEKIENQGTMRLYAHQITCHEECDKLEITFYVNLNGQCSETTVIGYKQEDGSYRTQYEGDNVFKPVVITEDFLVFSSKNVDRDGMETHLLFSLGKGHTLTNEQYIKLEELAKQQKIPPENIREVVATDIPLTCNGHVQQCLGLEDYTAIHGEVAPPCADRMKQKSELYKLTHYQFLNVGVYPKQPKLPGNE
;
A
#
# COMPACT_ATOMS: atom_id res chain seq x y z
N MET A 1 -10.93 13.03 -41.48
CA MET A 1 -10.80 11.74 -40.79
C MET A 1 -9.81 11.83 -39.61
N ALA A 2 -8.58 12.33 -39.79
CA ALA A 2 -7.60 12.42 -38.69
C ALA A 2 -7.99 13.37 -37.53
N LYS A 3 -8.65 14.51 -37.80
CA LYS A 3 -9.01 15.49 -36.75
C LYS A 3 -10.04 14.97 -35.73
N ILE A 4 -10.97 14.11 -36.14
CA ILE A 4 -12.00 13.56 -35.24
C ILE A 4 -11.40 12.50 -34.30
N LEU A 5 -10.46 11.68 -34.80
CA LEU A 5 -9.71 10.71 -34.00
C LEU A 5 -8.85 11.37 -32.92
N LEU A 6 -8.19 12.50 -33.24
CA LEU A 6 -7.35 13.23 -32.28
C LEU A 6 -8.16 13.84 -31.12
N LEU A 7 -9.36 14.37 -31.40
CA LEU A 7 -10.24 14.91 -30.37
C LEU A 7 -10.79 13.80 -29.44
N ALA A 8 -11.19 12.65 -29.98
CA ALA A 8 -11.66 11.53 -29.16
C ALA A 8 -10.54 10.96 -28.24
N LEU A 9 -9.31 10.87 -28.75
CA LEU A 9 -8.15 10.42 -27.96
C LEU A 9 -7.78 11.42 -26.85
N ALA A 10 -7.81 12.71 -27.15
CA ALA A 10 -7.52 13.77 -26.16
C ALA A 10 -8.56 13.80 -25.03
N VAL A 11 -9.86 13.62 -25.36
CA VAL A 11 -10.94 13.56 -24.36
C VAL A 11 -10.84 12.29 -23.50
N GLY A 12 -10.49 11.14 -24.08
CA GLY A 12 -10.30 9.89 -23.33
C GLY A 12 -9.13 9.96 -22.34
N LEU A 13 -8.00 10.57 -22.74
CA LEU A 13 -6.85 10.76 -21.85
C LEU A 13 -7.14 11.76 -20.72
N ALA A 14 -7.81 12.88 -21.02
CA ALA A 14 -8.21 13.85 -20.01
C ALA A 14 -9.20 13.25 -19.00
N HIS A 15 -10.14 12.41 -19.46
CA HIS A 15 -11.07 11.71 -18.56
C HIS A 15 -10.36 10.72 -17.63
N SER A 16 -9.37 9.98 -18.15
CA SER A 16 -8.58 9.04 -17.33
C SER A 16 -7.71 9.73 -16.27
N LEU A 17 -7.19 10.93 -16.54
CA LEU A 17 -6.35 11.64 -15.55
C LEU A 17 -7.16 12.16 -14.36
N ASN A 18 -8.45 12.45 -14.53
CA ASN A 18 -9.34 12.81 -13.42
C ASN A 18 -9.50 11.65 -12.42
N GLU A 19 -9.35 10.40 -12.86
CA GLU A 19 -9.43 9.23 -11.99
C GLU A 19 -8.19 9.07 -11.10
N LEU A 20 -7.10 9.83 -11.32
CA LEU A 20 -5.92 9.78 -10.46
C LEU A 20 -6.17 10.41 -9.07
N GLU A 21 -6.99 11.45 -9.01
CA GLU A 21 -7.20 12.23 -7.80
C GLU A 21 -8.01 11.48 -6.75
N GLY A 22 -7.60 11.62 -5.48
CA GLY A 22 -8.37 11.17 -4.33
C GLY A 22 -7.56 10.33 -3.34
N ASP A 23 -8.29 9.70 -2.44
CA ASP A 23 -7.74 8.81 -1.42
C ASP A 23 -7.48 7.42 -1.99
N TRP A 24 -6.32 6.87 -1.67
CA TRP A 24 -5.86 5.58 -2.17
C TRP A 24 -5.32 4.71 -1.04
N VAL A 25 -5.23 3.41 -1.30
CA VAL A 25 -4.49 2.48 -0.44
C VAL A 25 -3.42 1.85 -1.30
N ASN A 26 -2.15 1.98 -0.92
CA ASN A 26 -1.12 1.18 -1.55
C ASN A 26 -1.30 -0.30 -1.16
N ILE A 27 -1.52 -1.16 -2.16
CA ILE A 27 -1.86 -2.58 -1.97
C ILE A 27 -0.75 -3.52 -2.43
N ALA A 28 0.15 -3.07 -3.31
CA ALA A 28 1.34 -3.83 -3.67
C ALA A 28 2.45 -2.95 -4.23
N ILE A 29 3.69 -3.40 -4.04
CA ILE A 29 4.89 -2.78 -4.60
C ILE A 29 5.75 -3.87 -5.23
N ALA A 30 6.32 -3.62 -6.40
CA ALA A 30 7.30 -4.51 -7.02
C ALA A 30 8.56 -3.72 -7.36
N ALA A 31 9.73 -4.35 -7.29
CA ALA A 31 10.99 -3.74 -7.72
C ALA A 31 11.99 -4.79 -8.22
N ASP A 32 12.85 -4.41 -9.15
CA ASP A 32 13.98 -5.25 -9.56
C ASP A 32 15.06 -5.32 -8.47
N ASN A 33 15.28 -4.23 -7.74
CA ASN A 33 16.01 -4.22 -6.49
C ASN A 33 15.05 -4.33 -5.29
N VAL A 34 14.85 -5.55 -4.82
CA VAL A 34 13.87 -5.85 -3.77
C VAL A 34 14.20 -5.20 -2.42
N GLU A 35 15.49 -4.98 -2.10
CA GLU A 35 15.92 -4.37 -0.84
C GLU A 35 15.34 -2.95 -0.66
N LYS A 36 15.09 -2.24 -1.77
CA LYS A 36 14.48 -0.90 -1.73
C LYS A 36 13.03 -0.91 -1.25
N ILE A 37 12.34 -2.05 -1.35
CA ILE A 37 10.90 -2.17 -1.05
C ILE A 37 10.61 -3.15 0.09
N GLU A 38 11.62 -3.84 0.63
CA GLU A 38 11.49 -4.61 1.87
C GLU A 38 11.18 -3.70 3.06
N ASN A 39 10.88 -4.29 4.21
CA ASN A 39 10.60 -3.54 5.43
C ASN A 39 11.72 -2.53 5.74
N GLN A 40 11.33 -1.27 5.94
CA GLN A 40 12.25 -0.13 6.12
C GLN A 40 13.09 0.26 4.90
N GLY A 41 12.81 -0.35 3.74
CA GLY A 41 13.37 0.05 2.46
C GLY A 41 12.91 1.47 2.09
N THR A 42 13.82 2.24 1.51
CA THR A 42 13.61 3.67 1.21
C THR A 42 12.50 3.94 0.20
N MET A 43 12.11 2.92 -0.58
CA MET A 43 11.05 2.99 -1.57
C MET A 43 9.82 2.16 -1.17
N ARG A 44 9.74 1.67 0.08
CA ARG A 44 8.51 1.08 0.64
C ARG A 44 7.56 2.19 1.07
N LEU A 45 6.97 2.85 0.09
CA LEU A 45 6.11 4.03 0.26
C LEU A 45 4.65 3.60 0.39
N TYR A 46 3.92 4.16 1.34
CA TYR A 46 2.50 3.87 1.57
C TYR A 46 1.67 5.08 1.14
N ALA A 47 1.50 5.24 -0.18
CA ALA A 47 0.71 6.32 -0.75
C ALA A 47 -0.76 6.22 -0.32
N HIS A 48 -1.30 7.35 0.13
CA HIS A 48 -2.69 7.41 0.60
C HIS A 48 -3.49 8.58 0.02
N GLN A 49 -2.85 9.58 -0.59
CA GLN A 49 -3.55 10.69 -1.21
C GLN A 49 -2.81 11.14 -2.47
N ILE A 50 -3.58 11.39 -3.53
CA ILE A 50 -3.09 11.98 -4.77
C ILE A 50 -3.94 13.22 -5.07
N THR A 51 -3.30 14.33 -5.44
CA THR A 51 -3.98 15.57 -5.81
C THR A 51 -3.41 16.10 -7.12
N CYS A 52 -4.28 16.44 -8.05
CA CYS A 52 -3.89 17.03 -9.31
C CYS A 52 -3.95 18.55 -9.24
N HIS A 53 -2.86 19.19 -9.63
CA HIS A 53 -2.80 20.64 -9.83
C HIS A 53 -2.58 20.95 -11.30
N GLU A 54 -3.16 22.05 -11.79
CA GLU A 54 -2.92 22.55 -13.15
C GLU A 54 -3.21 21.46 -14.22
N GLU A 55 -4.44 20.90 -14.22
CA GLU A 55 -4.82 19.82 -15.15
C GLU A 55 -3.90 18.59 -15.06
N CYS A 56 -3.47 18.28 -13.83
CA CYS A 56 -2.48 17.26 -13.49
C CYS A 56 -1.10 17.49 -14.12
N ASP A 57 -0.73 18.71 -14.53
CA ASP A 57 0.67 19.00 -14.91
C ASP A 57 1.62 18.96 -13.69
N LYS A 58 1.05 19.08 -12.49
CA LYS A 58 1.71 18.78 -11.22
C LYS A 58 0.89 17.75 -10.47
N LEU A 59 1.51 16.62 -10.14
CA LEU A 59 0.89 15.53 -9.40
C LEU A 59 1.48 15.50 -7.99
N GLU A 60 0.68 15.87 -7.01
CA GLU A 60 1.06 15.79 -5.60
C GLU A 60 0.68 14.41 -5.06
N ILE A 61 1.65 13.72 -4.45
CA ILE A 61 1.45 12.39 -3.85
C ILE A 61 1.91 12.46 -2.41
N THR A 62 0.99 12.15 -1.49
CA THR A 62 1.27 12.05 -0.05
C THR A 62 1.29 10.59 0.36
N PHE A 63 2.33 10.21 1.09
CA PHE A 63 2.58 8.84 1.51
C PHE A 63 3.23 8.79 2.90
N TYR A 64 3.04 7.66 3.59
CA TYR A 64 3.87 7.31 4.72
C TYR A 64 5.13 6.58 4.26
N VAL A 65 6.22 6.75 5.00
CA VAL A 65 7.43 5.92 4.89
C VAL A 65 7.90 5.57 6.30
N ASN A 66 8.38 4.35 6.46
CA ASN A 66 9.00 3.88 7.69
C ASN A 66 10.50 3.71 7.47
N LEU A 67 11.31 4.49 8.15
CA LEU A 67 12.76 4.36 8.12
C LEU A 67 13.26 4.15 9.55
N ASN A 68 14.03 3.08 9.77
CA ASN A 68 14.59 2.75 11.09
C ASN A 68 13.53 2.68 12.21
N GLY A 69 12.31 2.21 11.88
CA GLY A 69 11.19 2.11 12.82
C GLY A 69 10.47 3.43 13.09
N GLN A 70 10.92 4.54 12.50
CA GLN A 70 10.27 5.83 12.58
C GLN A 70 9.39 6.06 11.35
N CYS A 71 8.13 6.36 11.60
CA CYS A 71 7.23 6.76 10.54
C CYS A 71 7.27 8.27 10.31
N SER A 72 7.27 8.67 9.05
CA SER A 72 7.04 10.04 8.61
C SER A 72 6.04 10.07 7.46
N GLU A 73 5.14 11.04 7.50
CA GLU A 73 4.35 11.44 6.33
C GLU A 73 5.21 12.34 5.44
N THR A 74 5.12 12.15 4.13
CA THR A 74 5.89 12.91 3.16
C THR A 74 5.03 13.19 1.94
N THR A 75 5.20 14.37 1.38
CA THR A 75 4.56 14.79 0.14
C THR A 75 5.62 15.08 -0.90
N VAL A 76 5.43 14.54 -2.10
CA VAL A 76 6.25 14.86 -3.28
C VAL A 76 5.37 15.47 -4.35
N ILE A 77 5.96 16.37 -5.16
CA ILE A 77 5.31 16.93 -6.34
C ILE A 77 6.06 16.41 -7.57
N GLY A 78 5.35 15.65 -8.40
CA GLY A 78 5.80 15.23 -9.71
C GLY A 78 5.44 16.28 -10.75
N TYR A 79 6.43 16.71 -11.54
CA TYR A 79 6.23 17.64 -12.64
C TYR A 79 6.13 16.86 -13.94
N LYS A 80 5.02 17.04 -14.67
CA LYS A 80 4.76 16.33 -15.92
C LYS A 80 5.76 16.74 -17.01
N GLN A 81 6.16 15.77 -17.81
CA GLN A 81 7.09 15.91 -18.93
C GLN A 81 6.33 15.78 -20.25
N GLU A 82 6.99 16.11 -21.36
CA GLU A 82 6.39 16.06 -22.71
C GLU A 82 5.89 14.65 -23.10
N ASP A 83 6.53 13.59 -22.58
CA ASP A 83 6.15 12.19 -22.83
C ASP A 83 5.02 11.66 -21.90
N GLY A 84 4.49 12.55 -21.05
CA GLY A 84 3.46 12.26 -20.07
C GLY A 84 3.95 11.53 -18.82
N SER A 85 5.26 11.35 -18.65
CA SER A 85 5.84 10.95 -17.36
C SER A 85 5.90 12.14 -16.40
N TYR A 86 6.18 11.88 -15.13
CA TYR A 86 6.40 12.87 -14.09
C TYR A 86 7.81 12.72 -13.54
N ARG A 87 8.43 13.83 -13.16
CA ARG A 87 9.73 13.85 -12.48
C ARG A 87 9.64 14.46 -11.10
N THR A 88 10.31 13.84 -10.13
CA THR A 88 10.40 14.35 -8.76
C THR A 88 11.70 13.93 -8.08
N GLN A 89 12.01 14.56 -6.95
CA GLN A 89 13.20 14.28 -6.14
C GLN A 89 12.78 13.68 -4.80
N TYR A 90 13.10 12.41 -4.60
CA TYR A 90 12.89 11.66 -3.37
C TYR A 90 13.81 10.45 -3.36
N GLU A 91 14.74 10.40 -2.39
CA GLU A 91 15.80 9.37 -2.35
C GLU A 91 16.49 9.15 -3.70
N GLY A 92 16.72 10.25 -4.43
CA GLY A 92 17.23 10.25 -5.79
C GLY A 92 16.28 10.92 -6.79
N ASP A 93 16.64 10.81 -8.06
CA ASP A 93 15.80 11.26 -9.18
C ASP A 93 14.79 10.17 -9.53
N ASN A 94 13.52 10.55 -9.63
CA ASN A 94 12.45 9.63 -9.97
C ASN A 94 11.78 10.09 -11.26
N VAL A 95 11.61 9.16 -12.20
CA VAL A 95 10.76 9.32 -13.38
C VAL A 95 9.66 8.29 -13.29
N PHE A 96 8.41 8.72 -13.23
CA PHE A 96 7.28 7.80 -13.02
C PHE A 96 6.08 8.15 -13.91
N LYS A 97 5.25 7.17 -14.22
CA LYS A 97 4.10 7.32 -15.11
C LYS A 97 2.97 6.38 -14.71
N PRO A 98 1.70 6.82 -14.70
CA PRO A 98 0.59 5.90 -14.57
C PRO A 98 0.52 5.00 -15.80
N VAL A 99 0.54 3.69 -15.59
CA VAL A 99 0.45 2.65 -16.64
C VAL A 99 -0.87 1.89 -16.60
N VAL A 100 -1.62 2.02 -15.49
CA VAL A 100 -3.01 1.60 -15.34
C VAL A 100 -3.75 2.70 -14.60
N ILE A 101 -4.92 3.08 -15.12
CA ILE A 101 -5.84 4.00 -14.47
C ILE A 101 -7.25 3.46 -14.62
N THR A 102 -7.88 3.15 -13.49
CA THR A 102 -9.32 2.87 -13.36
C THR A 102 -9.84 3.53 -12.09
N GLU A 103 -11.16 3.58 -11.94
CA GLU A 103 -11.82 4.10 -10.73
C GLU A 103 -11.34 3.43 -9.42
N ASP A 104 -10.97 2.15 -9.48
CA ASP A 104 -10.66 1.32 -8.32
C ASP A 104 -9.20 0.84 -8.23
N PHE A 105 -8.39 1.03 -9.28
CA PHE A 105 -7.02 0.52 -9.38
C PHE A 105 -6.09 1.42 -10.20
N LEU A 106 -4.97 1.79 -9.59
CA LEU A 106 -3.88 2.53 -10.24
C LEU A 106 -2.59 1.73 -10.18
N VAL A 107 -1.80 1.81 -11.25
CA VAL A 107 -0.42 1.35 -11.22
C VAL A 107 0.49 2.42 -11.78
N PHE A 108 1.47 2.84 -10.99
CA PHE A 108 2.58 3.66 -11.47
C PHE A 108 3.78 2.77 -11.78
N SER A 109 4.34 2.93 -12.98
CA SER A 109 5.72 2.52 -13.25
C SER A 109 6.65 3.65 -12.83
N SER A 110 7.74 3.31 -12.15
CA SER A 110 8.74 4.27 -11.72
C SER A 110 10.14 3.77 -12.00
N LYS A 111 11.05 4.71 -12.26
CA LYS A 111 12.48 4.50 -12.31
C LYS A 111 13.13 5.46 -11.32
N ASN A 112 13.75 4.93 -10.28
CA ASN A 112 14.52 5.67 -9.31
C ASN A 112 16.02 5.53 -9.65
N VAL A 113 16.75 6.64 -9.64
CA VAL A 113 18.22 6.64 -9.65
C VAL A 113 18.68 7.31 -8.37
N ASP A 114 19.25 6.51 -7.47
CA ASP A 114 19.68 7.00 -6.16
C ASP A 114 20.98 7.82 -6.22
N ARG A 115 21.44 8.29 -5.06
CA ARG A 115 22.63 9.16 -4.95
C ARG A 115 23.92 8.45 -5.39
N ASP A 116 23.95 7.13 -5.32
CA ASP A 116 25.09 6.31 -5.74
C ASP A 116 24.99 5.95 -7.24
N GLY A 117 23.93 6.41 -7.92
CA GLY A 117 23.67 6.15 -9.33
C GLY A 117 23.06 4.78 -9.58
N MET A 118 22.61 4.06 -8.54
CA MET A 118 21.93 2.79 -8.73
C MET A 118 20.53 3.02 -9.26
N GLU A 119 20.25 2.42 -10.41
CA GLU A 119 18.92 2.41 -11.02
C GLU A 119 18.05 1.30 -10.39
N THR A 120 16.80 1.62 -10.11
CA THR A 120 15.78 0.67 -9.64
C THR A 120 14.48 0.92 -10.38
N HIS A 121 13.93 -0.12 -10.98
CA HIS A 121 12.62 -0.11 -11.62
C HIS A 121 11.56 -0.57 -10.63
N LEU A 122 10.46 0.18 -10.50
CA LEU A 122 9.39 -0.09 -9.55
C LEU A 122 8.01 -0.09 -10.18
N LEU A 123 7.11 -0.82 -9.56
CA LEU A 123 5.67 -0.70 -9.73
C LEU A 123 5.02 -0.38 -8.38
N PHE A 124 4.24 0.69 -8.31
CA PHE A 124 3.38 1.00 -7.17
C PHE A 124 1.94 0.75 -7.57
N SER A 125 1.25 -0.13 -6.84
CA SER A 125 -0.14 -0.51 -7.12
C SER A 125 -1.05 0.00 -6.01
N LEU A 126 -1.96 0.89 -6.37
CA LEU A 126 -2.91 1.49 -5.44
C LEU A 126 -4.32 1.00 -5.77
N GLY A 127 -5.11 0.75 -4.75
CA GLY A 127 -6.51 0.38 -4.90
C GLY A 127 -7.42 1.09 -3.91
N LYS A 128 -8.73 0.99 -4.14
CA LYS A 128 -9.74 1.41 -3.16
C LYS A 128 -10.04 0.30 -2.12
N GLY A 129 -9.67 -0.94 -2.43
CA GLY A 129 -9.68 -2.08 -1.50
C GLY A 129 -8.35 -2.23 -0.75
N HIS A 130 -8.26 -3.28 0.07
CA HIS A 130 -7.06 -3.59 0.86
C HIS A 130 -6.20 -4.72 0.28
N THR A 131 -6.65 -5.38 -0.80
CA THR A 131 -5.99 -6.53 -1.42
C THR A 131 -6.19 -6.50 -2.92
N LEU A 132 -5.25 -7.05 -3.69
CA LEU A 132 -5.40 -7.22 -5.13
C LEU A 132 -6.49 -8.25 -5.46
N THR A 133 -7.30 -7.97 -6.47
CA THR A 133 -8.10 -9.02 -7.12
C THR A 133 -7.19 -9.90 -7.98
N ASN A 134 -7.66 -11.10 -8.35
CA ASN A 134 -6.91 -11.98 -9.26
C ASN A 134 -6.59 -11.30 -10.60
N GLU A 135 -7.51 -10.48 -11.14
CA GLU A 135 -7.31 -9.75 -12.38
C GLU A 135 -6.25 -8.66 -12.23
N GLN A 136 -6.31 -7.89 -11.14
CA GLN A 136 -5.31 -6.87 -10.83
C GLN A 136 -3.92 -7.49 -10.62
N TYR A 137 -3.85 -8.64 -9.95
CA TYR A 137 -2.59 -9.36 -9.73
C TYR A 137 -1.99 -9.89 -11.04
N ILE A 138 -2.79 -10.50 -11.91
CA ILE A 138 -2.33 -10.95 -13.25
C ILE A 138 -1.80 -9.75 -14.05
N LYS A 139 -2.52 -8.63 -14.03
CA LYS A 139 -2.10 -7.40 -14.72
C LYS A 139 -0.78 -6.88 -14.16
N LEU A 140 -0.60 -6.90 -12.84
CA LEU A 140 0.62 -6.48 -12.17
C LEU A 140 1.81 -7.38 -12.56
N GLU A 141 1.62 -8.70 -12.58
CA GLU A 141 2.67 -9.63 -13.02
C GLU A 141 3.09 -9.41 -14.48
N GLU A 142 2.14 -9.15 -15.38
CA GLU A 142 2.43 -8.83 -16.78
C GLU A 142 3.28 -7.56 -16.90
N LEU A 143 2.92 -6.50 -16.17
CA LEU A 143 3.68 -5.25 -16.13
C LEU A 143 5.07 -5.45 -15.54
N ALA A 144 5.20 -6.26 -14.48
CA ALA A 144 6.49 -6.60 -13.88
C ALA A 144 7.41 -7.29 -14.89
N LYS A 145 6.91 -8.32 -15.58
CA LYS A 145 7.64 -9.03 -16.65
C LYS A 145 8.07 -8.09 -17.77
N GLN A 146 7.20 -7.19 -18.22
CA GLN A 146 7.51 -6.19 -19.26
C GLN A 146 8.64 -5.23 -18.83
N GLN A 147 8.70 -4.88 -17.55
CA GLN A 147 9.72 -4.01 -16.97
C GLN A 147 10.95 -4.77 -16.45
N LYS A 148 11.02 -6.09 -16.68
CA LYS A 148 12.09 -6.97 -16.19
C LYS A 148 12.22 -6.98 -14.67
N ILE A 149 11.13 -6.68 -13.96
CA ILE A 149 11.01 -6.88 -12.52
C ILE A 149 10.63 -8.37 -12.30
N PRO A 150 11.41 -9.13 -11.51
CA PRO A 150 11.06 -10.51 -11.18
C PRO A 150 9.69 -10.55 -10.46
N PRO A 151 8.70 -11.34 -10.93
CA PRO A 151 7.39 -11.41 -10.28
C PRO A 151 7.45 -11.82 -8.81
N GLU A 152 8.44 -12.62 -8.43
CA GLU A 152 8.71 -13.00 -7.03
C GLU A 152 9.12 -11.82 -6.13
N ASN A 153 9.46 -10.66 -6.71
CA ASN A 153 9.73 -9.42 -5.98
C ASN A 153 8.49 -8.55 -5.76
N ILE A 154 7.30 -9.01 -6.18
CA ILE A 154 6.05 -8.35 -5.80
C ILE A 154 5.84 -8.54 -4.29
N ARG A 155 5.50 -7.47 -3.60
CA ARG A 155 5.16 -7.43 -2.18
C ARG A 155 3.77 -6.85 -2.05
N GLU A 156 2.82 -7.65 -1.58
CA GLU A 156 1.57 -7.10 -1.09
C GLU A 156 1.84 -6.21 0.11
N VAL A 157 1.10 -5.12 0.18
CA VAL A 157 1.15 -4.16 1.28
C VAL A 157 -0.14 -4.34 2.07
N VAL A 158 -0.03 -5.01 3.21
CA VAL A 158 -1.18 -5.19 4.10
C VAL A 158 -1.26 -4.04 5.10
N ALA A 159 -2.45 -3.76 5.64
CA ALA A 159 -2.64 -2.69 6.62
C ALA A 159 -1.74 -2.83 7.87
N THR A 160 -1.30 -4.06 8.19
CA THR A 160 -0.34 -4.32 9.28
C THR A 160 1.11 -4.00 8.92
N ASP A 161 1.43 -3.89 7.62
CA ASP A 161 2.75 -3.47 7.17
C ASP A 161 2.96 -1.97 7.35
N ILE A 162 1.88 -1.20 7.46
CA ILE A 162 1.93 0.19 7.89
C ILE A 162 2.20 0.17 9.39
N PRO A 163 3.37 0.64 9.85
CA PRO A 163 3.66 0.68 11.28
C PRO A 163 2.54 1.35 12.07
N LEU A 164 2.30 0.85 13.28
CA LEU A 164 1.35 1.47 14.21
C LEU A 164 1.66 2.95 14.47
N THR A 165 2.93 3.33 14.33
CA THR A 165 3.42 4.72 14.41
C THR A 165 3.05 5.59 13.21
N CYS A 166 2.72 5.01 12.06
CA CYS A 166 2.22 5.74 10.88
C CYS A 166 0.71 6.02 10.97
N ASN A 167 -0.03 5.13 11.61
CA ASN A 167 -1.47 5.29 11.80
C ASN A 167 -1.72 6.12 13.07
N GLY A 168 -1.51 7.44 13.03
CA GLY A 168 -1.71 8.35 14.18
C GLY A 168 -3.03 8.18 14.95
N HIS A 169 -4.03 7.49 14.38
CA HIS A 169 -5.28 7.09 15.04
C HIS A 169 -5.25 5.74 15.80
N VAL A 170 -4.40 4.78 15.43
CA VAL A 170 -4.33 3.46 16.09
C VAL A 170 -3.57 3.54 17.42
N GLN A 171 -2.72 4.55 17.58
CA GLN A 171 -1.93 4.75 18.79
C GLN A 171 -2.77 5.10 20.03
N GLN A 172 -3.97 5.67 19.86
CA GLN A 172 -4.93 5.84 20.97
C GLN A 172 -5.65 4.55 21.38
N CYS A 173 -5.66 3.52 20.53
CA CYS A 173 -6.32 2.24 20.86
C CYS A 173 -5.35 1.18 21.39
N LEU A 174 -4.05 1.25 21.04
CA LEU A 174 -3.06 0.23 21.39
C LEU A 174 -2.17 0.60 22.59
N GLY A 175 -2.31 1.81 23.15
CA GLY A 175 -1.61 2.25 24.36
C GLY A 175 -2.24 1.82 25.68
N LEU A 176 -3.15 0.84 25.69
CA LEU A 176 -3.89 0.40 26.89
C LEU A 176 -3.74 -1.10 27.12
N GLU A 177 -2.52 -1.59 27.27
CA GLU A 177 -2.29 -2.85 28.00
C GLU A 177 -1.97 -2.61 29.49
N ASP A 178 -1.73 -1.36 29.93
CA ASP A 178 -1.33 -1.11 31.34
C ASP A 178 -1.94 0.13 32.03
N TYR A 179 -2.87 0.88 31.43
CA TYR A 179 -3.59 1.91 32.17
C TYR A 179 -4.79 1.30 32.89
N THR A 180 -4.51 0.85 34.12
CA THR A 180 -5.53 0.67 35.16
C THR A 180 -6.56 1.79 35.08
N ALA A 181 -7.82 1.39 35.13
CA ALA A 181 -8.97 2.27 35.14
C ALA A 181 -8.80 3.40 36.16
N ILE A 182 -8.58 4.61 35.67
CA ILE A 182 -8.76 5.83 36.46
C ILE A 182 -9.55 6.79 35.58
N HIS A 183 -10.82 6.96 35.97
CA HIS A 183 -11.86 7.78 35.33
C HIS A 183 -12.49 7.15 34.08
N GLY A 184 -13.53 6.36 34.35
CA GLY A 184 -14.36 5.74 33.33
C GLY A 184 -15.06 6.76 32.45
N GLU A 185 -14.65 6.80 31.19
CA GLU A 185 -15.50 7.01 30.01
C GLU A 185 -14.66 6.57 28.80
N VAL A 186 -15.02 5.42 28.22
CA VAL A 186 -14.40 4.94 26.98
C VAL A 186 -15.08 5.68 25.83
N ALA A 187 -14.30 6.40 25.00
CA ALA A 187 -14.86 7.10 23.84
C ALA A 187 -15.59 6.13 22.90
N PRO A 188 -16.77 6.52 22.35
CA PRO A 188 -17.67 5.63 21.61
C PRO A 188 -17.04 4.82 20.45
N PRO A 189 -16.08 5.33 19.65
CA PRO A 189 -15.48 4.54 18.56
C PRO A 189 -14.64 3.34 19.02
N CYS A 190 -14.16 3.35 20.27
CA CYS A 190 -13.32 2.28 20.83
C CYS A 190 -14.18 1.12 21.38
N ALA A 191 -15.40 1.40 21.85
CA ALA A 191 -16.29 0.40 22.41
C ALA A 191 -16.78 -0.62 21.37
N ASP A 192 -17.08 -0.16 20.15
CA ASP A 192 -17.56 -1.04 19.07
C ASP A 192 -16.46 -1.95 18.53
N ARG A 193 -15.20 -1.47 18.48
CA ARG A 193 -14.04 -2.26 18.05
C ARG A 193 -13.64 -3.32 19.09
N MET A 194 -13.80 -3.02 20.38
CA MET A 194 -13.64 -4.02 21.45
C MET A 194 -14.75 -5.08 21.41
N LYS A 195 -16.01 -4.70 21.17
CA LYS A 195 -17.09 -5.68 20.97
C LYS A 195 -16.80 -6.61 19.80
N GLN A 196 -16.34 -6.07 18.66
CA GLN A 196 -16.00 -6.86 17.48
C GLN A 196 -14.84 -7.84 17.74
N LYS A 197 -13.77 -7.41 18.45
CA LYS A 197 -12.70 -8.30 18.90
C LYS A 197 -13.18 -9.34 19.91
N SER A 198 -14.05 -8.98 20.85
CA SER A 198 -14.61 -9.94 21.84
C SER A 198 -15.50 -10.98 21.16
N GLU A 199 -16.29 -10.57 20.16
CA GLU A 199 -17.15 -11.49 19.40
C GLU A 199 -16.31 -12.39 18.50
N LEU A 200 -15.25 -11.90 17.85
CA LEU A 200 -14.27 -12.73 17.12
C LEU A 200 -13.53 -13.72 18.04
N TYR A 201 -13.16 -13.29 19.25
CA TYR A 201 -12.51 -14.16 20.24
C TYR A 201 -13.48 -15.23 20.76
N LYS A 202 -14.76 -14.89 20.99
CA LYS A 202 -15.80 -15.86 21.34
C LYS A 202 -16.07 -16.82 20.20
N LEU A 203 -16.18 -16.35 18.95
CA LEU A 203 -16.41 -17.18 17.76
C LEU A 203 -15.29 -18.18 17.51
N THR A 204 -14.03 -17.73 17.66
CA THR A 204 -12.87 -18.62 17.53
C THR A 204 -12.81 -19.64 18.68
N HIS A 205 -13.00 -19.23 19.94
CA HIS A 205 -13.07 -20.18 21.07
C HIS A 205 -14.25 -21.16 20.96
N TYR A 206 -15.41 -20.74 20.44
CA TYR A 206 -16.58 -21.61 20.26
C TYR A 206 -16.41 -22.61 19.11
N GLN A 207 -15.63 -22.27 18.08
CA GLN A 207 -15.27 -23.21 17.01
C GLN A 207 -14.24 -24.26 17.47
N PHE A 208 -13.29 -23.89 18.34
CA PHE A 208 -12.33 -24.84 18.90
C PHE A 208 -12.94 -25.79 19.94
N LEU A 209 -14.04 -25.41 20.61
CA LEU A 209 -14.71 -26.28 21.60
C LEU A 209 -15.71 -27.27 20.97
N ASN A 210 -16.12 -27.09 19.71
CA ASN A 210 -17.15 -27.94 19.07
C ASN A 210 -16.62 -28.93 18.01
N VAL A 211 -15.32 -29.01 17.76
CA VAL A 211 -14.72 -30.09 16.96
C VAL A 211 -13.89 -30.98 17.88
N GLY A 212 -14.58 -31.82 18.64
CA GLY A 212 -13.96 -32.78 19.53
C GLY A 212 -13.26 -33.92 18.77
N VAL A 213 -11.98 -33.75 18.43
CA VAL A 213 -11.02 -34.86 18.25
C VAL A 213 -9.64 -34.38 18.69
N TYR A 214 -9.27 -34.63 19.95
CA TYR A 214 -7.88 -34.57 20.39
C TYR A 214 -7.18 -35.89 20.02
N PRO A 215 -6.09 -35.91 19.23
CA PRO A 215 -5.23 -37.09 19.17
C PRO A 215 -4.53 -37.26 20.53
N LYS A 216 -4.71 -38.43 21.16
CA LYS A 216 -4.06 -38.79 22.42
C LYS A 216 -2.54 -38.75 22.26
N GLN A 217 -1.85 -38.00 23.11
CA GLN A 217 -0.39 -38.05 23.24
C GLN A 217 0.06 -39.43 23.76
N PRO A 218 1.12 -40.05 23.20
CA PRO A 218 1.68 -41.27 23.75
C PRO A 218 2.44 -40.98 25.05
N LYS A 219 2.15 -41.75 26.11
CA LYS A 219 2.88 -41.69 27.39
C LYS A 219 4.29 -42.25 27.21
N LEU A 220 5.29 -41.47 27.63
CA LEU A 220 6.67 -41.92 27.80
C LEU A 220 6.76 -42.89 29.00
N PRO A 221 7.52 -44.00 28.91
CA PRO A 221 7.76 -44.88 30.04
C PRO A 221 8.78 -44.22 30.99
N GLY A 222 8.42 -44.14 32.27
CA GLY A 222 9.28 -43.65 33.35
C GLY A 222 10.26 -44.72 33.82
N ASN A 223 11.45 -44.26 34.23
CA ASN A 223 12.40 -45.03 35.01
C ASN A 223 12.00 -44.96 36.48
N GLU A 224 11.66 -46.11 37.08
CA GLU A 224 12.08 -46.63 38.40
C GLU A 224 11.38 -47.97 38.67
#